data_AF-A0A838F2F5-F1
#
_entry.id   AF-A0A838F2F5-F1
#
_cell.length_a   1.000
_cell.length_b   1.000
_cell.length_c   1.000
_cell.angle_alpha   90.00
_cell.angle_beta   90.00
_cell.angle_gamma   90.00
#
_symmetry.space_group_name_H-M   'P 1'
#
loop_
_entity.id
_entity.type
_entity.pdbx_description
1 polymer ?
#
loop_
_entity_poly.entity_id
_entity_poly.type
_entity_poly.pdbx_seq_one_letter_code
_entity_poly.pdbx_strand_id
1 'polypeptide(L)'
;MNLLEMKSIISELKKMGLKKEKIRTSLEKQAKLHPEDSEIYIKLGLYYLSVDDLRESLKNLKKATLLKPGNEHLWFIQGYIFENSKLYTNALEAYYYSYRLGSFVARGKLLAFCSSSWIKNLGPKQTKMIEEFKESIC
;
A
#
# COMPACT_ATOMS: atom_id res chain seq x y z
N MET A 1 -4.74 -10.28 -4.61
CA MET A 1 -5.28 -9.09 -5.31
C MET A 1 -4.11 -8.39 -5.98
N ASN A 2 -4.08 -8.39 -7.31
CA ASN A 2 -2.98 -7.78 -8.06
C ASN A 2 -3.15 -6.25 -8.22
N LEU A 3 -2.09 -5.56 -8.67
CA LEU A 3 -2.09 -4.10 -8.85
C LEU A 3 -3.18 -3.61 -9.82
N LEU A 4 -3.48 -4.40 -10.85
CA LEU A 4 -4.45 -4.04 -11.87
C LEU A 4 -5.89 -4.12 -11.32
N GLU A 5 -6.20 -5.20 -10.61
CA GLU A 5 -7.45 -5.39 -9.86
C GLU A 5 -7.67 -4.25 -8.88
N MET A 6 -6.64 -3.90 -8.10
CA MET A 6 -6.72 -2.77 -7.16
C MET A 6 -7.09 -1.47 -7.87
N LYS A 7 -6.43 -1.14 -8.99
CA LYS A 7 -6.71 0.07 -9.77
C LYS A 7 -8.13 0.06 -10.36
N SER A 8 -8.60 -1.09 -10.84
CA SER A 8 -9.97 -1.25 -11.34
C SER A 8 -10.98 -0.96 -10.23
N ILE A 9 -10.82 -1.60 -9.07
CA ILE A 9 -11.69 -1.42 -7.91
C ILE A 9 -11.72 0.05 -7.49
N ILE A 10 -10.57 0.72 -7.38
CA ILE A 10 -10.53 2.15 -7.00
C ILE A 10 -11.26 3.01 -8.05
N SER A 11 -11.07 2.72 -9.34
CA SER A 11 -11.73 3.45 -10.43
C SER A 11 -13.25 3.26 -10.41
N GLU A 12 -13.71 2.03 -10.22
CA GLU A 12 -15.12 1.69 -10.07
C GLU A 12 -15.73 2.37 -8.85
N LEU A 13 -15.10 2.23 -7.68
CA LEU A 13 -15.51 2.90 -6.46
C LEU A 13 -15.53 4.41 -6.62
N LYS A 14 -14.61 5.01 -7.39
CA LYS A 14 -14.61 6.45 -7.69
C LYS A 14 -15.85 6.89 -8.46
N LYS A 15 -16.33 6.08 -9.41
CA LYS A 15 -17.51 6.36 -10.25
C LYS A 15 -18.84 6.11 -9.55
N MET A 16 -18.86 5.26 -8.53
CA MET A 16 -20.07 5.01 -7.75
C MET A 16 -20.44 6.30 -6.99
N GLY A 17 -21.65 6.85 -7.13
CA GLY A 17 -22.05 8.05 -6.37
C GLY A 17 -22.41 7.71 -4.92
N LEU A 18 -23.67 7.96 -4.55
CA LEU A 18 -24.26 7.62 -3.24
C LEU A 18 -24.09 6.15 -2.82
N LYS A 19 -23.81 5.25 -3.76
CA LYS A 19 -23.53 3.83 -3.50
C LYS A 19 -22.26 3.63 -2.66
N LYS A 20 -21.31 4.58 -2.66
CA LYS A 20 -20.09 4.54 -1.85
C LYS A 20 -20.38 4.44 -0.35
N GLU A 21 -21.28 5.28 0.16
CA GLU A 21 -21.60 5.32 1.59
C GLU A 21 -22.24 4.01 2.08
N LYS A 22 -23.06 3.38 1.23
CA LYS A 22 -23.61 2.04 1.51
C LYS A 22 -22.53 0.97 1.57
N ILE A 23 -21.50 1.06 0.72
CA ILE A 23 -20.36 0.15 0.75
C ILE A 23 -19.57 0.33 2.05
N ARG A 24 -19.27 1.58 2.44
CA ARG A 24 -18.57 1.87 3.70
C ARG A 24 -19.29 1.27 4.90
N THR A 25 -20.57 1.61 5.07
CA THR A 25 -21.38 1.14 6.20
C THR A 25 -21.50 -0.38 6.25
N SER A 26 -21.64 -1.03 5.09
CA SER A 26 -21.61 -2.50 4.98
C SER A 26 -20.28 -3.09 5.44
N LEU A 27 -19.15 -2.54 4.97
CA LEU A 27 -17.82 -3.00 5.34
C LEU A 27 -17.51 -2.75 6.82
N GLU A 28 -17.93 -1.61 7.40
CA GLU A 28 -17.78 -1.31 8.82
C GLU A 28 -18.57 -2.30 9.70
N LYS A 29 -19.79 -2.67 9.27
CA LYS A 29 -20.57 -3.71 9.96
C LYS A 29 -19.87 -5.06 9.89
N GLN A 30 -19.35 -5.42 8.72
CA GLN A 30 -18.57 -6.66 8.56
C GLN A 30 -17.32 -6.66 9.43
N ALA A 31 -16.60 -5.53 9.53
CA ALA A 31 -15.40 -5.40 10.37
C ALA A 31 -15.72 -5.58 11.87
N LYS A 32 -16.93 -5.23 12.31
CA LYS A 32 -17.41 -5.49 13.68
C LYS A 32 -17.74 -6.97 13.91
N LEU A 33 -18.30 -7.64 12.91
CA LEU A 33 -18.67 -9.06 12.99
C LEU A 33 -17.46 -9.99 12.84
N HIS A 34 -16.48 -9.59 12.04
CA HIS A 34 -15.28 -10.36 11.70
C HIS A 34 -14.02 -9.49 11.88
N PRO A 35 -13.65 -9.18 13.13
CA PRO A 35 -12.58 -8.21 13.41
C PRO A 35 -11.18 -8.68 13.00
N GLU A 36 -11.00 -9.97 12.72
CA GLU A 36 -9.73 -10.59 12.31
C GLU A 36 -9.64 -10.85 10.80
N ASP A 37 -10.70 -10.57 10.04
CA ASP A 37 -10.66 -10.73 8.59
C ASP A 37 -9.93 -9.54 7.94
N SER A 38 -8.68 -9.79 7.58
CA SER A 38 -7.82 -8.82 6.87
C SER A 38 -8.47 -8.27 5.60
N GLU A 39 -9.27 -9.07 4.88
CA GLU A 39 -9.83 -8.70 3.59
C GLU A 39 -10.83 -7.54 3.73
N ILE A 40 -11.55 -7.49 4.85
CA ILE A 40 -12.47 -6.37 5.14
C ILE A 40 -11.69 -5.07 5.30
N TYR A 41 -10.56 -5.11 6.01
CA TYR A 41 -9.72 -3.93 6.19
C TYR A 41 -9.00 -3.52 4.90
N ILE A 42 -8.67 -4.46 4.01
CA ILE A 42 -8.21 -4.15 2.65
C ILE A 42 -9.28 -3.36 1.90
N LYS A 43 -10.51 -3.87 1.88
CA LYS A 43 -11.64 -3.23 1.20
C LYS A 43 -11.96 -1.85 1.78
N LEU A 44 -11.92 -1.69 3.10
CA LEU A 44 -12.05 -0.37 3.75
C LEU A 44 -10.89 0.56 3.34
N GLY A 45 -9.66 0.05 3.32
CA GLY A 45 -8.50 0.80 2.85
C GLY A 45 -8.65 1.32 1.42
N LEU A 46 -9.10 0.47 0.50
CA LEU A 46 -9.38 0.83 -0.89
C LEU A 46 -10.57 1.79 -1.03
N TYR A 47 -11.60 1.61 -0.21
CA TYR A 47 -12.73 2.53 -0.12
C TYR A 47 -12.25 3.94 0.21
N TYR A 48 -11.51 4.09 1.32
CA TYR A 48 -11.01 5.40 1.76
C TYR A 48 -10.05 6.01 0.74
N LEU A 49 -9.22 5.20 0.07
CA LEU A 49 -8.38 5.65 -1.03
C LEU A 49 -9.20 6.16 -2.23
N SER A 50 -10.35 5.56 -2.51
CA SER A 50 -11.25 5.98 -3.59
C SER A 50 -11.93 7.32 -3.32
N VAL A 51 -12.08 7.71 -2.05
CA VAL A 51 -12.62 9.00 -1.61
C VAL A 51 -11.54 9.98 -1.17
N ASP A 52 -10.27 9.67 -1.48
CA ASP A 52 -9.09 10.48 -1.18
C ASP A 52 -8.81 10.72 0.31
N ASP A 53 -9.41 9.91 1.19
CA ASP A 53 -9.09 9.88 2.62
C ASP A 53 -7.89 8.97 2.87
N LEU A 54 -6.70 9.51 2.60
CA LEU A 54 -5.44 8.79 2.73
C LEU A 54 -5.16 8.34 4.17
N ARG A 55 -5.67 9.10 5.16
CA ARG A 55 -5.46 8.82 6.58
C ARG A 55 -6.20 7.55 7.00
N GLU A 56 -7.51 7.49 6.75
CA GLU A 56 -8.30 6.30 7.06
C GLU A 56 -7.93 5.12 6.15
N SER A 57 -7.51 5.37 4.91
CA SER A 57 -6.98 4.33 4.03
C SER A 57 -5.77 3.63 4.64
N LEU A 58 -4.72 4.39 5.01
CA LEU A 58 -3.51 3.84 5.60
C LEU A 58 -3.78 3.17 6.95
N LYS A 59 -4.69 3.70 7.76
CA LYS A 59 -5.07 3.08 9.05
C LYS A 59 -5.68 1.69 8.87
N ASN A 60 -6.61 1.53 7.92
CA ASN A 60 -7.21 0.24 7.62
C ASN A 60 -6.21 -0.72 6.98
N LEU A 61 -5.37 -0.25 6.05
CA LEU A 61 -4.32 -1.08 5.45
C LEU A 61 -3.27 -1.53 6.48
N LYS A 62 -2.88 -0.68 7.43
CA LYS A 62 -2.01 -1.08 8.55
C LYS A 62 -2.63 -2.19 9.39
N LYS A 63 -3.93 -2.10 9.68
CA LYS A 63 -4.64 -3.17 10.39
C LYS A 63 -4.66 -4.46 9.59
N ALA A 64 -4.90 -4.40 8.27
CA ALA A 64 -4.77 -5.56 7.40
C ALA A 64 -3.36 -6.17 7.43
N THR A 65 -2.31 -5.33 7.45
CA THR A 65 -0.91 -5.78 7.54
C THR A 65 -0.61 -6.48 8.86
N LEU A 66 -1.16 -6.01 9.98
CA LEU A 66 -1.02 -6.68 11.28
C LEU A 66 -1.68 -8.06 11.27
N LEU A 67 -2.82 -8.21 10.59
CA LEU A 67 -3.54 -9.49 10.48
C LEU A 67 -2.87 -10.46 9.48
N LYS A 68 -2.26 -9.94 8.41
CA LYS A 68 -1.55 -10.74 7.39
C LYS A 68 -0.20 -10.08 7.05
N PRO A 69 0.82 -10.22 7.91
CA PRO A 69 2.12 -9.57 7.71
C PRO A 69 2.87 -10.06 6.46
N GLY A 70 2.60 -11.29 6.03
CA GLY A 70 3.23 -11.89 4.84
C GLY A 70 2.60 -11.50 3.50
N ASN A 71 1.53 -10.68 3.49
CA ASN A 71 0.90 -10.26 2.24
C ASN A 71 1.65 -9.05 1.66
N GLU A 72 2.46 -9.31 0.65
CA GLU A 72 3.30 -8.34 -0.05
C GLU A 72 2.50 -7.22 -0.72
N HIS A 73 1.25 -7.50 -1.11
CA HIS A 73 0.39 -6.51 -1.73
C HIS A 73 0.02 -5.39 -0.76
N LEU A 74 -0.16 -5.68 0.53
CA LEU A 74 -0.52 -4.65 1.52
C LEU A 74 0.55 -3.57 1.63
N TRP A 75 1.82 -4.01 1.66
CA TRP A 75 2.97 -3.13 1.66
C TRP A 75 3.09 -2.36 0.35
N PHE A 76 2.82 -3.01 -0.79
CA PHE A 76 2.81 -2.33 -2.09
C PHE A 76 1.77 -1.21 -2.14
N ILE A 77 0.54 -1.47 -1.69
CA ILE A 77 -0.56 -0.49 -1.70
C ILE A 77 -0.20 0.71 -0.82
N GLN A 78 0.36 0.47 0.37
CA GLN A 78 0.86 1.55 1.22
C GLN A 78 1.96 2.36 0.53
N GLY A 79 2.91 1.71 -0.14
CA GLY A 79 3.95 2.38 -0.93
C GLY A 79 3.38 3.26 -2.04
N TYR A 80 2.37 2.77 -2.76
CA TYR A 80 1.66 3.53 -3.79
C TYR A 80 0.94 4.77 -3.23
N ILE A 81 0.30 4.63 -2.06
CA ILE A 81 -0.34 5.77 -1.38
C ILE A 81 0.69 6.82 -0.98
N PHE A 82 1.81 6.40 -0.38
CA PHE A 82 2.88 7.31 0.02
C PHE A 82 3.52 8.00 -1.19
N GLU A 83 3.74 7.28 -2.29
CA GLU A 83 4.30 7.83 -3.53
C GLU A 83 3.38 8.92 -4.10
N ASN A 84 2.08 8.65 -4.17
CA ASN A 84 1.09 9.64 -4.62
C ASN A 84 0.98 10.85 -3.67
N SER A 85 1.28 10.64 -2.38
CA SER A 85 1.35 11.69 -1.37
C SER A 85 2.68 12.44 -1.38
N LYS A 86 3.60 12.13 -2.30
CA LYS A 86 4.99 12.65 -2.37
C LYS A 86 5.83 12.36 -1.12
N LEU A 87 5.43 11.38 -0.32
CA LEU A 87 6.16 10.89 0.84
C LEU A 87 7.12 9.77 0.39
N TYR A 88 8.13 10.15 -0.39
CA TYR A 88 8.99 9.20 -1.11
C TYR A 88 9.80 8.28 -0.20
N THR A 89 10.22 8.75 0.98
CA THR A 89 10.93 7.92 1.96
C THR A 89 10.04 6.82 2.53
N ASN A 90 8.79 7.14 2.90
CA ASN A 90 7.80 6.15 3.34
C ASN A 90 7.43 5.19 2.21
N ALA A 91 7.31 5.69 0.98
CA ALA A 91 7.05 4.87 -0.19
C ALA A 91 8.18 3.86 -0.42
N LEU A 92 9.44 4.31 -0.33
CA LEU A 92 10.62 3.46 -0.45
C LEU A 92 10.60 2.33 0.58
N GLU A 93 10.35 2.65 1.85
CA GLU A 93 10.29 1.64 2.91
C GLU A 93 9.18 0.60 2.64
N ALA A 94 7.98 1.06 2.27
CA ALA A 94 6.86 0.18 2.01
C ALA A 94 7.11 -0.71 0.79
N TYR A 95 7.70 -0.17 -0.29
CA TYR A 95 8.12 -0.96 -1.43
C TYR A 95 9.25 -1.94 -1.08
N TYR A 96 10.19 -1.54 -0.23
CA TYR A 96 11.24 -2.44 0.26
C TYR A 96 10.66 -3.64 1.01
N TYR A 97 9.72 -3.43 1.95
CA TYR A 97 9.05 -4.55 2.62
C TYR A 97 8.25 -5.43 1.66
N SER A 98 7.53 -4.84 0.71
CA SER A 98 6.81 -5.59 -0.32
C SER A 98 7.77 -6.45 -1.17
N TYR A 99 8.91 -5.89 -1.55
CA TYR A 99 9.96 -6.60 -2.28
C TYR A 99 10.54 -7.77 -1.47
N ARG A 100 10.82 -7.56 -0.18
CA ARG A 100 11.33 -8.59 0.73
C ARG A 100 10.37 -9.76 0.94
N LEU A 101 9.08 -9.52 0.72
CA LEU A 101 8.03 -10.55 0.74
C LEU A 101 7.81 -11.23 -0.62
N GLY A 102 8.58 -10.87 -1.66
CA GLY A 102 8.56 -11.52 -2.97
C GLY A 102 7.91 -10.72 -4.10
N SER A 103 7.49 -9.46 -3.87
CA SER A 103 6.83 -8.66 -4.90
C SER A 103 7.78 -8.23 -6.02
N PHE A 104 7.61 -8.83 -7.21
CA PHE A 104 8.31 -8.41 -8.42
C PHE A 104 7.94 -6.98 -8.86
N VAL A 105 6.69 -6.57 -8.62
CA VAL A 105 6.24 -5.21 -8.96
C VAL A 105 6.93 -4.17 -8.07
N ALA A 106 7.14 -4.49 -6.79
CA ALA A 106 7.88 -3.62 -5.88
C ALA A 106 9.35 -3.47 -6.27
N ARG A 107 9.99 -4.54 -6.78
CA ARG A 107 11.35 -4.49 -7.33
C ARG A 107 11.48 -3.41 -8.41
N GLY A 108 10.54 -3.37 -9.37
CA GLY A 108 10.53 -2.36 -10.42
C GLY A 108 10.42 -0.92 -9.88
N LYS A 109 9.59 -0.71 -8.85
CA LYS A 109 9.48 0.58 -8.17
C LYS A 109 10.77 0.99 -7.45
N LEU A 110 11.42 0.06 -6.76
CA LEU A 110 12.69 0.30 -6.08
C LEU A 110 13.82 0.64 -7.07
N LEU A 111 13.88 -0.03 -8.22
CA LEU A 111 14.84 0.31 -9.28
C LEU A 111 14.64 1.74 -9.79
N ALA A 112 13.39 2.14 -10.04
CA ALA A 112 13.09 3.51 -10.45
C ALA A 112 13.51 4.53 -9.38
N PHE A 113 13.28 4.21 -8.11
CA PHE A 113 13.72 5.06 -7.01
C PHE A 113 15.24 5.14 -6.99
N CYS A 114 15.97 4.00 -7.06
CA CYS A 114 17.44 3.91 -7.05
C CYS A 114 18.14 4.82 -8.06
N SER A 115 17.51 5.06 -9.21
CA SER A 115 18.03 5.95 -10.27
C SER A 115 17.79 7.44 -10.01
N SER A 116 17.05 7.79 -8.95
CA SER A 116 16.69 9.17 -8.64
C SER A 116 17.78 9.89 -7.85
N SER A 117 17.96 11.19 -8.11
CA SER A 117 19.00 12.01 -7.48
C SER A 117 18.82 12.18 -5.96
N TRP A 118 17.57 12.19 -5.47
CA TRP A 118 17.24 12.43 -4.06
C TRP A 118 17.71 11.32 -3.11
N ILE A 119 18.03 10.13 -3.62
CA ILE A 119 18.49 9.00 -2.81
C ILE A 119 19.81 9.29 -2.07
N LYS A 120 20.61 10.23 -2.59
CA LYS A 120 21.85 10.65 -1.94
C LYS A 120 21.62 11.31 -0.57
N ASN A 121 20.41 11.77 -0.28
CA ASN A 121 20.05 12.50 0.93
C ASN A 121 19.17 11.66 1.88
N LEU A 122 19.33 10.34 1.87
CA LEU A 122 18.55 9.43 2.71
C LEU A 122 19.12 9.32 4.14
N GLY A 123 18.21 9.05 5.07
CA GLY A 123 18.60 8.67 6.44
C GLY A 123 19.24 7.29 6.46
N PRO A 124 19.98 6.95 7.54
CA PRO A 124 20.77 5.72 7.63
C PRO A 124 19.92 4.45 7.43
N LYS A 125 18.68 4.47 7.90
CA LYS A 125 17.72 3.37 7.71
C LYS A 125 17.44 3.10 6.23
N GLN A 126 17.12 4.15 5.45
CA GLN A 126 16.76 3.98 4.04
C GLN A 126 17.97 3.72 3.16
N THR A 127 19.13 4.30 3.49
CA THR A 127 20.40 4.00 2.81
C THR A 127 20.72 2.51 2.91
N LYS A 128 20.64 1.92 4.11
CA LYS A 128 20.83 0.49 4.32
C LYS A 128 19.87 -0.37 3.47
N MET A 129 18.59 0.00 3.41
CA MET A 129 17.60 -0.73 2.59
C MET A 129 17.97 -0.73 1.10
N ILE A 130 18.47 0.39 0.57
CA ILE A 130 18.88 0.48 -0.83
C ILE A 130 20.16 -0.33 -1.08
N GLU A 131 21.12 -0.30 -0.16
CA GLU A 131 22.35 -1.08 -0.28
C GLU A 131 22.04 -2.57 -0.32
N GLU A 132 21.25 -3.07 0.64
CA GLU A 132 20.76 -4.45 0.66
C GLU A 132 20.01 -4.81 -0.64
N PHE A 133 19.18 -3.90 -1.14
CA PHE A 133 18.48 -4.10 -2.40
C PHE A 133 19.44 -4.16 -3.60
N LYS A 134 20.47 -3.30 -3.65
CA LYS A 134 21.48 -3.29 -4.71
C LYS A 134 22.33 -4.54 -4.71
N GLU A 135 22.71 -5.03 -3.53
CA GLU A 135 23.44 -6.29 -3.38
C GLU A 135 22.61 -7.48 -3.89
N SER A 136 21.29 -7.47 -3.67
CA SER A 136 20.41 -8.55 -4.11
C SER A 136 20.19 -8.66 -5.63
N ILE A 137 20.57 -7.64 -6.40
CA ILE A 137 20.39 -7.59 -7.86
C ILE A 137 21.70 -7.74 -8.63
N CYS A 138 22.85 -7.70 -7.96
CA CYS A 138 24.18 -7.97 -8.51
C CYS A 138 24.48 -9.46 -8.47
#